data_AF-A0A6A4L2G2-F1
#
_entry.id   AF-A0A6A4L2G2-F1
#
_cell.length_a   1.000
_cell.length_b   1.000
_cell.length_c   1.000
_cell.angle_alpha   90.00
_cell.angle_beta   90.00
_cell.angle_gamma   90.00
#
_symmetry.space_group_name_H-M   'P 1'
#
loop_
_entity.id
_entity.type
_entity.pdbx_description
1 polymer ?
#
loop_
_entity_poly.entity_id
_entity_poly.type
_entity_poly.pdbx_seq_one_letter_code
_entity_poly.pdbx_strand_id
1 'polypeptide(L)'
;MELPQWTDIVKTGTFKELAPYDPDWYYIRAASMARKIYLRGGLGVGAFRRIYGGSKRNGSRPPHFCKSSGSVARHILQQLQNMNIIDFDTKG
;
A
#
# COMPACT_ATOMS: atom_id res chain seq x y z
N MET A 1 10.28 11.46 5.43
CA MET A 1 9.05 10.63 5.51
C MET A 1 8.82 10.39 6.97
N GLU A 2 7.70 10.83 7.53
CA GLU A 2 7.43 10.58 8.95
C GLU A 2 6.77 9.21 9.10
N LEU A 3 7.36 8.31 9.87
CA LEU A 3 6.73 7.01 10.13
C LEU A 3 5.49 7.24 10.99
N PRO A 4 4.29 6.81 10.55
CA PRO A 4 3.12 6.90 11.40
C PRO A 4 3.23 5.94 12.58
N GLN A 5 2.74 6.35 13.75
CA GLN A 5 2.84 5.58 15.01
C GLN A 5 2.29 4.14 14.91
N TRP A 6 1.39 3.87 13.97
CA TRP A 6 0.75 2.56 13.79
C TRP A 6 1.56 1.58 12.94
N THR A 7 2.71 1.95 12.37
CA THR A 7 3.46 1.09 11.43
C THR A 7 3.82 -0.28 12.00
N ASP A 8 4.09 -0.35 13.29
CA ASP A 8 4.66 -1.53 13.94
C ASP A 8 3.58 -2.56 14.34
N ILE A 9 2.33 -2.11 14.40
CA ILE A 9 1.19 -2.91 14.90
C ILE A 9 0.25 -3.36 13.78
N VAL A 10 0.26 -2.71 12.62
CA VAL A 10 -0.74 -2.97 11.58
C VAL A 10 -0.34 -4.09 10.62
N LYS A 11 -1.38 -4.77 10.13
CA LYS A 11 -1.25 -5.61 8.94
C LYS A 11 -1.39 -4.77 7.68
N THR A 12 -0.68 -5.18 6.64
CA THR A 12 -0.68 -4.48 5.35
C THR A 12 -1.94 -4.71 4.51
N GLY A 13 -2.76 -5.68 4.89
CA GLY A 13 -4.06 -6.00 4.30
C GLY A 13 -4.81 -7.02 5.18
N THR A 14 -6.13 -7.09 5.03
CA THR A 14 -6.99 -7.97 5.84
C THR A 14 -6.74 -9.45 5.58
N PHE A 15 -6.16 -9.80 4.43
CA PHE A 15 -5.80 -11.16 4.05
C PHE A 15 -4.46 -11.64 4.64
N LYS A 16 -3.67 -10.75 5.25
CA LYS A 16 -2.45 -11.13 5.96
C LYS A 16 -2.82 -11.65 7.35
N GLU A 17 -2.10 -12.68 7.80
CA GLU A 17 -2.25 -13.24 9.14
C GLU A 17 -1.46 -12.40 10.15
N LEU A 18 -0.24 -12.00 9.79
CA LEU A 18 0.70 -11.25 10.64
C LEU A 18 1.09 -9.89 10.04
N ALA A 19 1.68 -9.03 10.86
CA ALA A 19 2.34 -7.79 10.44
C ALA A 19 3.63 -8.09 9.64
N PRO A 20 4.14 -7.14 8.84
CA PRO A 20 5.44 -7.30 8.18
C PRO A 20 6.56 -7.50 9.21
N TYR A 21 7.48 -8.42 8.93
CA TYR A 21 8.63 -8.69 9.80
C TYR A 21 9.76 -7.66 9.68
N ASP A 22 9.88 -7.06 8.51
CA ASP A 22 10.90 -6.07 8.20
C ASP A 22 10.50 -4.72 8.82
N PRO A 23 11.31 -4.11 9.71
CA PRO A 23 11.00 -2.80 10.28
C PRO A 23 10.93 -1.70 9.21
N ASP A 24 11.67 -1.84 8.11
CA ASP A 24 11.74 -0.86 7.02
C ASP A 24 10.68 -1.09 5.93
N TRP A 25 9.70 -1.97 6.18
CA TRP A 25 8.66 -2.34 5.21
C TRP A 25 7.92 -1.14 4.64
N TYR A 26 7.76 -0.08 5.44
CA TYR A 26 7.06 1.14 5.06
C TYR A 26 7.81 1.89 3.95
N TYR A 27 9.12 2.04 4.11
CA TYR A 27 10.00 2.69 3.13
C TYR A 27 10.11 1.87 1.84
N ILE A 28 10.24 0.55 1.98
CA ILE A 28 10.27 -0.37 0.82
C ILE A 28 8.96 -0.26 0.03
N ARG A 29 7.81 -0.17 0.74
CA ARG A 29 6.52 0.03 0.09
C ARG A 29 6.44 1.38 -0.61
N ALA A 30 6.92 2.45 0.01
CA ALA A 30 6.97 3.78 -0.59
C ALA A 30 7.81 3.82 -1.87
N ALA A 31 9.01 3.23 -1.85
CA ALA A 31 9.87 3.10 -3.03
C ALA A 31 9.20 2.28 -4.14
N SER A 32 8.55 1.16 -3.78
CA SER A 32 7.80 0.33 -4.71
C SER A 32 6.66 1.11 -5.38
N MET A 33 5.96 1.96 -4.63
CA MET A 33 4.88 2.80 -5.15
C MET A 33 5.42 3.85 -6.11
N ALA A 34 6.43 4.63 -5.70
CA ALA A 34 7.05 5.66 -6.54
C ALA A 34 7.55 5.08 -7.89
N ARG A 35 8.22 3.92 -7.86
CA ARG A 35 8.66 3.23 -9.08
C ARG A 35 7.51 2.86 -10.02
N LYS A 36 6.37 2.42 -9.47
CA LYS A 36 5.22 2.03 -10.29
C LYS A 36 4.51 3.23 -10.90
N ILE A 37 4.44 4.34 -10.17
CA ILE A 37 3.91 5.62 -10.69
C ILE A 37 4.74 6.05 -11.89
N TYR A 38 6.07 6.06 -11.74
CA TYR A 38 6.98 6.43 -12.82
C TYR A 38 6.79 5.59 -14.09
N LEU A 39 6.62 4.28 -13.95
CA LEU A 39 6.52 3.38 -15.11
C LEU A 39 5.16 3.33 -15.79
N ARG A 40 4.05 3.56 -15.06
CA ARG A 40 2.69 3.37 -15.62
C ARG A 40 1.89 4.66 -15.78
N GLY A 41 2.19 5.71 -15.00
CA GLY A 41 1.35 6.91 -14.91
C GLY A 41 -0.07 6.62 -14.37
N GLY A 42 -0.77 7.67 -13.90
CA GLY A 42 -2.21 7.61 -13.57
C GLY A 42 -2.61 6.53 -12.55
N LEU A 43 -1.76 6.24 -11.55
CA LEU A 43 -2.03 5.20 -10.55
C LEU A 43 -2.58 5.82 -9.26
N GLY A 44 -3.89 5.70 -9.06
CA GLY A 44 -4.53 6.05 -7.80
C GLY A 44 -4.46 4.97 -6.70
N VAL A 45 -4.97 5.30 -5.52
CA VAL A 45 -5.05 4.40 -4.34
C VAL A 45 -5.72 3.06 -4.69
N GLY A 46 -6.77 3.07 -5.51
CA GLY A 46 -7.50 1.85 -5.92
C GLY A 46 -6.63 0.86 -6.70
N ALA A 47 -5.72 1.36 -7.54
CA ALA A 47 -4.79 0.52 -8.29
C ALA A 47 -3.77 -0.13 -7.36
N PHE A 48 -3.18 0.64 -6.44
CA PHE A 48 -2.24 0.11 -5.44
C PHE A 48 -2.89 -0.92 -4.51
N ARG A 49 -4.16 -0.73 -4.16
CA ARG A 49 -4.94 -1.72 -3.39
C ARG A 49 -5.08 -3.06 -4.11
N ARG A 50 -5.11 -3.05 -5.45
CA ARG A 50 -5.16 -4.27 -6.27
C ARG A 50 -3.76 -4.86 -6.44
N ILE A 51 -2.76 -4.04 -6.75
CA ILE A 51 -1.36 -4.46 -6.96
C ILE A 51 -0.79 -5.15 -5.72
N TYR A 52 -1.01 -4.59 -4.53
CA TYR A 52 -0.56 -5.18 -3.28
C TYR A 52 -1.61 -6.10 -2.63
N GLY A 53 -2.72 -6.37 -3.33
CA GLY A 53 -3.73 -7.32 -2.91
C GLY A 53 -3.22 -8.76 -2.94
N GLY A 54 -4.00 -9.68 -2.41
CA GLY A 54 -3.60 -11.08 -2.34
C GLY A 54 -4.74 -12.02 -2.04
N SER A 55 -4.42 -13.31 -2.02
CA SER A 55 -5.38 -14.36 -1.71
C SER A 55 -5.64 -14.44 -0.21
N LYS A 56 -6.91 -14.38 0.21
CA LYS A 56 -7.31 -14.53 1.61
C LYS A 56 -7.57 -15.98 1.94
N ARG A 57 -6.89 -16.49 2.98
CA ARG A 57 -7.18 -17.79 3.58
C ARG A 57 -8.49 -17.71 4.36
N ASN A 58 -9.50 -18.46 3.93
CA ASN A 58 -10.83 -18.50 4.56
C ASN A 58 -11.06 -19.79 5.35
N GLY A 59 -9.99 -20.39 5.89
CA GLY A 59 -10.05 -21.68 6.59
C GLY A 59 -10.39 -22.82 5.63
N SER A 60 -11.53 -23.48 5.85
CA SER A 60 -12.04 -24.57 5.00
C SER A 60 -12.68 -24.10 3.70
N ARG A 61 -13.06 -22.82 3.60
CA ARG A 61 -13.68 -22.26 2.38
C ARG A 61 -12.60 -21.92 1.33
N PRO A 62 -12.94 -21.98 0.03
CA PRO A 62 -12.01 -21.61 -1.03
C PRO A 62 -11.39 -20.21 -0.84
N PRO A 63 -10.13 -20.02 -1.24
CA PRO A 63 -9.47 -18.74 -1.15
C PRO A 63 -9.98 -17.77 -2.23
N HIS A 64 -10.20 -16.52 -1.85
CA HIS A 64 -10.63 -15.45 -2.76
C HIS A 64 -9.69 -14.24 -2.69
N PHE A 65 -9.58 -13.51 -3.79
CA PHE A 65 -8.78 -12.28 -3.84
C PHE A 65 -9.35 -11.21 -2.90
N CYS A 66 -8.47 -10.57 -2.14
CA CYS A 66 -8.78 -9.44 -1.28
C CYS A 66 -7.82 -8.28 -1.54
N LYS A 67 -8.36 -7.06 -1.55
CA LYS A 67 -7.60 -5.83 -1.72
C LYS A 67 -6.73 -5.54 -0.49
N SER A 68 -5.59 -4.88 -0.69
CA SER A 68 -4.77 -4.41 0.42
C SER A 68 -5.37 -3.19 1.13
N SER A 69 -4.74 -2.80 2.24
CA SER A 69 -5.17 -1.65 3.03
C SER A 69 -5.11 -0.35 2.23
N GLY A 70 -6.24 0.35 2.17
CA GLY A 70 -6.31 1.67 1.54
C GLY A 70 -5.70 2.79 2.39
N SER A 71 -5.69 2.65 3.73
CA SER A 71 -5.11 3.68 4.61
C SER A 71 -3.60 3.77 4.41
N VAL A 72 -2.92 2.62 4.34
CA VAL A 72 -1.46 2.54 4.12
C VAL A 72 -1.08 3.18 2.79
N ALA A 73 -1.77 2.79 1.70
CA ALA A 73 -1.49 3.34 0.38
C ALA A 73 -1.76 4.86 0.31
N ARG A 74 -2.86 5.33 0.91
CA ARG A 74 -3.20 6.76 0.94
C ARG A 74 -2.16 7.58 1.71
N HIS A 75 -1.76 7.10 2.89
CA HIS A 75 -0.79 7.79 3.73
C HIS A 75 0.57 7.93 3.01
N ILE A 76 1.04 6.85 2.38
CA ILE A 76 2.29 6.89 1.60
C ILE A 76 2.20 7.92 0.48
N LEU A 77 1.10 7.96 -0.28
CA LEU A 77 0.92 8.94 -1.36
C LEU A 77 0.90 10.37 -0.83
N GLN A 78 0.18 10.64 0.25
CA GLN A 78 0.16 11.97 0.89
C GLN A 78 1.57 12.40 1.31
N GLN A 79 2.37 11.48 1.85
CA GLN A 79 3.74 11.80 2.23
C GLN A 79 4.67 12.02 1.04
N LEU A 80 4.53 11.23 -0.02
CA LEU A 80 5.28 11.44 -1.27
C LEU A 80 4.88 12.78 -1.92
N GLN A 81 3.63 13.19 -1.80
CA GLN A 81 3.15 14.50 -2.26
C GLN A 81 3.81 15.62 -1.45
N ASN A 82 3.82 15.51 -0.12
CA ASN A 82 4.47 16.51 0.74
C ASN A 82 5.98 16.67 0.47
N MET A 83 6.61 15.65 -0.10
CA MET A 83 8.01 15.70 -0.55
C MET A 83 8.19 16.21 -1.98
N ASN A 84 7.11 16.59 -2.67
CA ASN A 84 7.11 16.98 -4.08
C ASN A 84 7.65 15.89 -5.03
N ILE A 85 7.47 14.61 -4.67
CA ILE A 85 7.86 13.47 -5.55
C ILE A 85 6.71 13.11 -6.51
N ILE A 86 5.47 13.31 -6.08
CA ILE A 86 4.26 13.04 -6.87
C ILE A 86 3.33 14.23 -6.82
N ASP A 87 2.53 14.41 -7.86
CA ASP A 87 1.46 15.41 -7.91
C ASP A 87 0.11 14.74 -8.16
N PHE A 88 -0.98 15.42 -7.78
CA PHE A 88 -2.33 14.94 -7.97
C PHE A 88 -2.93 15.51 -9.25
N ASP A 89 -3.24 14.63 -10.20
CA ASP A 89 -4.14 14.98 -11.29
C ASP A 89 -5.59 14.85 -10.82
N THR A 90 -6.43 15.77 -11.28
CA THR A 90 -7.90 15.77 -11.10
C THR A 90 -8.57 14.49 -11.61
N LYS A 91 -7.94 13.79 -12.56
CA LYS A 91 -8.42 12.53 -13.14
C LYS A 91 -7.86 11.27 -12.45
N GLY A 92 -6.92 11.44 -11.50
CA GLY A 92 -6.39 10.38 -10.63
C GLY A 92 -4.98 9.91 -10.94
#